data_AF-A0A6P0Q634-F1
#
_entry.id   AF-A0A6P0Q634-F1
#
_cell.length_a   1.000
_cell.length_b   1.000
_cell.length_c   1.000
_cell.angle_alpha   90.00
_cell.angle_beta   90.00
_cell.angle_gamma   90.00
#
_symmetry.space_group_name_H-M   'P 1'
#
loop_
_entity.id
_entity.type
_entity.pdbx_description
1 polymer ?
#
loop_
_entity_poly.entity_id
_entity_poly.type
_entity_poly.pdbx_seq_one_letter_code
_entity_poly.pdbx_strand_id
1 'polypeptide(L)'
;MEELTLLRQLIEERNYHKALEIVDELEEMSKEDKLNKIYSYAVILLLHLIKQEVEKRTTRSWEFSIYNASKNIKRVNKRRKSGGYY
;
A
#
# COMPACT_ATOMS: atom_id res chain seq x y z
N MET A 1 2.36 14.41 6.92
CA MET A 1 3.50 14.98 7.71
C MET A 1 3.01 16.18 8.52
N GLU A 2 2.10 16.97 7.96
CA GLU A 2 1.35 18.00 8.69
C GLU A 2 0.38 17.40 9.72
N GLU A 3 -0.29 16.26 9.44
CA GLU A 3 -1.22 15.64 10.42
C GLU A 3 -0.49 15.15 11.69
N LEU A 4 0.75 14.67 11.56
CA LEU A 4 1.55 14.24 12.72
C LEU A 4 2.00 15.43 13.58
N THR A 5 2.27 16.57 12.96
CA THR A 5 2.59 17.82 13.68
C THR A 5 1.35 18.34 14.40
N LEU A 6 0.19 18.33 13.73
CA LEU A 6 -1.09 18.71 14.33
C LEU A 6 -1.47 17.77 15.49
N LEU A 7 -1.32 16.45 15.31
CA LEU A 7 -1.53 15.47 16.36
C LEU A 7 -0.66 15.76 17.58
N ARG A 8 0.63 16.07 17.37
CA ARG A 8 1.54 16.43 18.45
C ARG A 8 1.07 17.68 19.20
N GLN A 9 0.66 18.72 18.48
CA GLN A 9 0.14 19.96 19.09
C GLN A 9 -1.11 19.69 19.93
N LEU A 10 -2.08 18.94 19.39
CA LEU A 10 -3.32 18.60 20.10
C LEU A 10 -3.05 17.79 21.38
N ILE A 11 -2.04 16.91 21.37
CA ILE A 11 -1.60 16.17 22.55
C ILE A 11 -0.97 17.11 23.59
N GLU A 12 -0.12 18.04 23.17
CA GLU A 12 0.50 19.05 24.05
C GLU A 12 -0.54 19.99 24.67
N GLU A 13 -1.60 20.33 23.92
CA GLU A 13 -2.75 21.11 24.36
C GLU A 13 -3.77 20.32 25.21
N ARG A 14 -3.52 19.02 25.43
CA ARG A 14 -4.43 18.08 26.14
C ARG A 14 -5.81 17.93 25.50
N ASN A 15 -5.94 18.28 24.21
CA ASN A 15 -7.16 18.08 23.45
C ASN A 15 -7.21 16.67 22.86
N TYR A 16 -7.38 15.68 23.75
CA TYR A 16 -7.30 14.27 23.37
C TYR A 16 -8.44 13.84 22.43
N HIS A 17 -9.60 14.50 22.48
CA HIS A 17 -10.70 14.15 21.60
C HIS A 17 -10.35 14.40 20.14
N LYS A 18 -9.89 15.61 19.80
CA LYS A 18 -9.42 15.92 18.45
C LYS A 18 -8.17 15.14 18.06
N ALA A 19 -7.28 14.87 19.01
CA ALA A 19 -6.12 14.03 18.76
C ALA A 19 -6.52 12.61 18.31
N LEU A 20 -7.56 12.04 18.92
CA LEU A 20 -8.09 10.73 18.51
C LEU A 20 -8.75 10.76 17.13
N GLU A 21 -9.46 11.83 16.78
CA GLU A 21 -10.01 11.99 15.42
C GLU A 21 -8.91 11.94 14.34
N ILE A 22 -7.79 12.66 14.56
CA ILE A 22 -6.63 12.61 13.65
C ILE A 22 -5.99 11.22 13.59
N VAL A 23 -6.00 10.46 14.69
CA VAL A 23 -5.51 9.07 14.68
C VAL A 23 -6.38 8.19 13.80
N ASP A 24 -7.71 8.31 13.91
CA ASP A 24 -8.65 7.53 13.09
C ASP A 24 -8.49 7.85 11.59
N GLU A 25 -8.36 9.13 11.24
CA GLU A 25 -8.07 9.58 9.86
C GLU A 25 -6.75 8.98 9.34
N LEU A 26 -5.68 9.06 10.14
CA LEU A 26 -4.37 8.51 9.79
C LEU A 26 -4.42 6.97 9.63
N GLU A 27 -5.24 6.27 10.42
CA GLU A 27 -5.44 4.84 10.25
C GLU A 27 -6.18 4.49 8.96
N GLU A 28 -7.21 5.26 8.60
CA GLU A 28 -7.96 5.09 7.35
C GLU A 28 -7.07 5.33 6.15
N MET A 29 -6.34 6.46 6.13
CA MET A 29 -5.36 6.78 5.09
C MET A 29 -4.30 5.67 4.94
N SER A 30 -3.84 5.09 6.06
CA SER A 30 -2.85 3.99 6.04
C SER A 30 -3.39 2.72 5.39
N LYS A 31 -4.68 2.42 5.56
CA LYS A 31 -5.35 1.28 4.90
C LYS A 31 -5.52 1.57 3.41
N GLU A 32 -6.00 2.75 3.07
CA GLU A 32 -6.24 3.16 1.69
C GLU A 32 -4.93 3.16 0.87
N ASP A 33 -3.85 3.72 1.42
CA ASP A 33 -2.54 3.77 0.75
C ASP A 33 -1.99 2.35 0.43
N LYS A 34 -2.24 1.35 1.30
CA LYS A 34 -1.88 -0.05 1.00
C LYS A 34 -2.72 -0.62 -0.13
N LEU A 35 -4.03 -0.38 -0.11
CA LEU A 35 -4.93 -0.85 -1.16
C LEU A 35 -4.59 -0.23 -2.51
N ASN A 36 -4.36 1.08 -2.55
CA ASN A 36 -3.96 1.81 -3.75
C ASN A 36 -2.63 1.30 -4.33
N LYS A 37 -1.66 0.98 -3.46
CA LYS A 37 -0.39 0.34 -3.88
C LYS A 37 -0.60 -1.05 -4.45
N ILE A 38 -1.39 -1.90 -3.78
CA ILE A 38 -1.68 -3.26 -4.26
C ILE A 38 -2.41 -3.19 -5.61
N TYR A 39 -3.43 -2.33 -5.73
CA TYR A 39 -4.16 -2.10 -6.97
C TYR A 39 -3.21 -1.69 -8.11
N SER A 40 -2.34 -0.71 -7.87
CA SER A 40 -1.39 -0.24 -8.89
C SER A 40 -0.46 -1.36 -9.38
N TYR A 41 0.07 -2.19 -8.47
CA TYR A 41 0.88 -3.34 -8.86
C TYR A 41 0.06 -4.43 -9.57
N ALA A 42 -1.20 -4.64 -9.18
CA ALA A 42 -2.09 -5.59 -9.82
C ALA A 42 -2.39 -5.20 -11.27
N VAL A 43 -2.63 -3.90 -11.55
CA VAL A 43 -2.79 -3.38 -12.92
C VAL A 43 -1.56 -3.71 -13.78
N ILE A 44 -0.35 -3.45 -13.26
CA ILE A 44 0.90 -3.75 -13.98
C ILE A 44 1.06 -5.26 -14.21
N LEU A 45 0.76 -6.07 -13.20
CA LEU A 45 0.84 -7.53 -13.26
C LEU A 45 -0.11 -8.08 -14.34
N LEU A 46 -1.38 -7.69 -14.28
CA LEU A 46 -2.41 -8.13 -15.23
C LEU A 46 -2.06 -7.70 -16.66
N LEU A 47 -1.58 -6.48 -16.86
CA LEU A 47 -1.17 -6.00 -18.18
C LEU A 47 -0.12 -6.92 -18.80
N HIS A 48 0.91 -7.30 -18.05
CA HIS A 48 1.98 -8.16 -18.56
C HIS A 48 1.51 -9.62 -18.76
N LEU A 49 0.67 -10.15 -17.86
CA LEU A 49 0.12 -11.50 -18.01
C LEU A 49 -0.80 -11.62 -19.22
N ILE A 50 -1.68 -10.65 -19.44
CA ILE A 50 -2.55 -10.59 -20.63
C ILE A 50 -1.68 -10.53 -21.89
N LYS A 51 -0.64 -9.69 -21.89
CA LYS A 51 0.28 -9.57 -23.03
C LYS A 51 1.02 -10.87 -23.32
N GLN A 52 1.50 -11.57 -22.29
CA GLN A 52 2.13 -12.89 -22.44
C GLN A 52 1.15 -13.91 -23.04
N GLU A 53 -0.11 -13.91 -22.59
CA GLU A 53 -1.11 -14.85 -23.06
C GLU A 53 -1.53 -14.59 -24.50
N VAL A 54 -1.75 -13.32 -24.87
CA VAL A 54 -2.14 -12.94 -26.24
C VAL A 54 -0.98 -13.11 -27.23
N GLU A 55 0.24 -12.71 -26.86
CA GLU A 55 1.40 -12.76 -27.76
C GLU A 55 2.12 -14.12 -27.75
N LYS A 56 1.75 -15.04 -26.85
CA LYS A 56 2.37 -16.37 -26.68
C LYS A 56 3.90 -16.30 -26.55
N ARG A 57 4.42 -15.23 -25.97
CA ARG A 57 5.84 -14.98 -25.73
C ARG A 57 6.05 -14.15 -24.48
N THR A 58 7.28 -14.10 -24.01
CA THR A 58 7.69 -13.19 -22.94
C THR A 58 9.05 -12.58 -23.24
N THR A 59 9.33 -11.42 -22.65
CA THR A 59 10.67 -10.86 -22.59
C THR A 59 11.16 -10.89 -21.15
N ARG A 60 12.48 -10.88 -20.96
CA ARG A 60 13.10 -10.79 -19.63
C ARG A 60 12.61 -9.57 -18.83
N SER A 61 12.35 -8.44 -19.51
CA SER A 61 11.81 -7.24 -18.86
C SER A 61 10.37 -7.47 -18.35
N TRP A 62 9.54 -8.22 -19.06
CA TRP A 62 8.18 -8.52 -18.62
C TRP A 62 8.17 -9.48 -17.43
N GLU A 63 9.02 -10.52 -17.46
CA GLU A 63 9.18 -11.43 -16.34
C GLU A 63 9.62 -10.69 -15.07
N PHE A 64 10.55 -9.75 -15.22
CA PHE A 64 11.00 -8.93 -14.12
C PHE A 64 9.89 -8.01 -13.59
N SER A 65 9.08 -7.40 -14.47
CA SER A 65 7.90 -6.61 -14.08
C SER A 65 6.88 -7.44 -13.30
N ILE A 66 6.56 -8.64 -13.78
CA ILE A 66 5.63 -9.59 -13.14
C ILE A 66 6.15 -9.99 -11.75
N TYR A 67 7.43 -10.37 -11.66
CA TYR A 67 8.06 -10.74 -10.40
C TYR A 67 8.04 -9.58 -9.40
N ASN A 68 8.41 -8.37 -9.83
CA ASN A 68 8.43 -7.21 -8.96
C ASN A 68 7.04 -6.80 -8.50
N ALA A 69 6.04 -6.80 -9.39
CA ALA A 69 4.65 -6.51 -9.01
C ALA A 69 4.17 -7.50 -7.96
N SER A 70 4.34 -8.81 -8.20
CA SER A 70 3.94 -9.88 -7.28
C SER A 70 4.66 -9.77 -5.92
N LYS A 71 5.98 -9.55 -5.94
CA LYS A 71 6.79 -9.36 -4.72
C LYS A 71 6.32 -8.14 -3.92
N ASN A 72 6.01 -7.04 -4.61
CA ASN A 72 5.56 -5.81 -3.95
C ASN A 72 4.15 -5.93 -3.39
N ILE A 73 3.21 -6.59 -4.09
CA ILE A 73 1.88 -6.92 -3.54
C ILE A 73 2.04 -7.70 -2.25
N LYS A 74 2.84 -8.78 -2.25
CA LYS A 74 3.11 -9.58 -1.05
C LYS A 74 3.73 -8.76 0.08
N ARG A 75 4.67 -7.85 -0.25
CA ARG A 75 5.34 -6.98 0.72
C ARG A 75 4.37 -5.97 1.36
N VAL A 76 3.54 -5.32 0.56
CA VAL A 76 2.54 -4.35 1.04
C VAL A 76 1.47 -5.05 1.86
N ASN A 77 1.07 -6.25 1.47
CA ASN A 77 0.06 -7.04 2.18
C ASN A 77 0.56 -7.66 3.50
N LYS A 78 1.87 -7.71 3.74
CA LYS A 78 2.43 -8.33 4.96
C LYS A 78 2.26 -7.40 6.17
N ARG A 79 1.62 -7.91 7.24
CA ARG A 79 1.51 -7.24 8.53
C ARG A 79 2.87 -7.28 9.24
N ARG A 80 3.46 -6.11 9.50
CA ARG A 80 4.80 -5.99 10.11
C ARG A 80 4.87 -6.44 11.58
N LYS A 81 3.80 -6.22 12.35
CA LYS A 81 3.77 -6.53 13.79
C LYS A 81 3.29 -7.95 14.11
N SER A 82 2.32 -8.48 13.35
CA SER A 82 1.71 -9.79 13.63
C SER A 82 2.16 -10.92 12.70
N GLY A 83 3.07 -10.65 11.75
CA GLY A 83 3.65 -11.67 10.87
C GLY A 83 2.73 -12.25 9.78
N GLY A 84 1.42 -12.03 9.86
CA GLY A 84 0.41 -12.46 8.89
C GLY A 84 0.25 -11.54 7.68
N TYR A 85 -0.78 -11.81 6.86
CA TYR A 85 -1.21 -10.96 5.75
C TYR A 85 -2.51 -10.24 6.12
N TYR A 86 -2.80 -9.09 5.50
CA TYR A 86 -4.11 -8.45 5.67
C TYR A 86 -5.23 -9.37 5.20
#